data_AF-A0A972ZWW9-F1
#
_entry.id   AF-A0A972ZWW9-F1
#
_cell.length_a   1.000
_cell.length_b   1.000
_cell.length_c   1.000
_cell.angle_alpha   90.00
_cell.angle_beta   90.00
_cell.angle_gamma   90.00
#
_symmetry.space_group_name_H-M   'P 1'
#
loop_
_entity.id
_entity.type
_entity.pdbx_description
1 polymer ?
#
loop_
_entity_poly.entity_id
_entity_poly.type
_entity_poly.pdbx_seq_one_letter_code
_entity_poly.pdbx_strand_id
1 'polypeptide(L)'
;MGLSSGLDMLKNLLPATLFRRALVIIIAPMVLLQVVVIVIFFDRHWDTMTQRMARGVVGDVAMVVDTLGPAPSPDDINRVGHMAQSNMQLKIKLIEGASLPLGELDWGLIAPKWALSRELDDHLGYPYRLDTTKASDYVEIKVKVPSGVLNVYAPANRLTASTSHILLLWMIGSSAVLLAIAIVFLRNQVRPILKLAEAAEDFGKGRVTDQFKPTGATEIRQAAVQFLAMRDRIVRHLQQRTEMLAGVSHDLRTPLTRIKLELEMLDDSEEVANLRADVVEMEKMLNEYLEFARGQDAEDAVTN
;
A
#
# COMPACT_ATOMS: atom_id res chain seq x y z
N MET A 1 14.52 24.76 25.08
CA MET A 1 15.42 24.63 23.91
C MET A 1 15.42 23.22 23.28
N GLY A 2 14.47 22.33 23.57
CA GLY A 2 14.53 20.91 23.16
C GLY A 2 13.43 20.40 22.21
N LEU A 3 12.51 21.25 21.75
CA LEU A 3 11.37 20.82 20.91
C LEU A 3 11.56 21.01 19.40
N SER A 4 12.53 21.82 18.94
CA SER A 4 12.80 21.99 17.50
C SER A 4 13.64 20.85 16.92
N SER A 5 14.51 20.23 17.74
CA SER A 5 15.42 19.16 17.29
C SER A 5 14.70 17.89 16.82
N GLY A 6 13.58 17.52 17.45
CA GLY A 6 12.78 16.36 17.04
C GLY A 6 12.07 16.55 15.69
N LEU A 7 11.61 17.77 15.40
CA LEU A 7 10.96 18.11 14.14
C LEU A 7 11.94 18.19 12.96
N ASP A 8 13.19 18.60 13.20
CA ASP A 8 14.22 18.65 12.17
C ASP A 8 14.83 17.26 11.86
N MET A 9 14.91 16.35 12.84
CA MET A 9 15.25 14.94 12.57
C MET A 9 14.18 14.25 11.70
N LEU A 10 12.90 14.55 11.93
CA LEU A 10 11.79 14.08 11.10
C LEU A 10 11.85 14.61 9.66
N LYS A 11 12.34 15.85 9.45
CA LYS A 11 12.55 16.42 8.12
C LYS A 11 13.69 15.76 7.34
N ASN A 12 14.72 15.27 8.02
CA ASN A 12 15.85 14.58 7.38
C ASN A 12 15.60 13.08 7.11
N LEU A 13 14.60 12.48 7.77
CA LEU A 13 14.06 11.17 7.40
C LEU A 13 13.06 11.24 6.23
N LEU A 14 12.53 12.43 5.93
CA LEU A 14 11.59 12.61 4.83
C LEU A 14 12.33 12.65 3.49
N PRO A 15 12.06 11.71 2.58
CA PRO A 15 12.82 11.60 1.35
C PRO A 15 12.64 12.81 0.41
N ALA A 16 13.72 13.16 -0.29
CA ALA A 16 13.82 14.38 -1.10
C ALA A 16 13.03 14.34 -2.42
N THR A 17 12.68 13.16 -2.95
CA THR A 17 11.95 13.01 -4.21
C THR A 17 10.47 12.66 -3.97
N LEU A 18 9.58 13.23 -4.78
CA LEU A 18 8.13 13.06 -4.65
C LEU A 18 7.67 11.60 -4.73
N PHE A 19 8.28 10.80 -5.62
CA PHE A 19 8.05 9.35 -5.68
C PHE A 19 8.33 8.68 -4.33
N ARG A 20 9.44 9.05 -3.68
CA ARG A 20 9.86 8.47 -2.41
C ARG A 20 8.99 8.97 -1.25
N ARG A 21 8.41 10.17 -1.32
CA ARG A 21 7.36 10.65 -0.39
C ARG A 21 6.05 9.89 -0.53
N ALA A 22 5.57 9.70 -1.77
CA ALA A 22 4.36 8.93 -2.03
C ALA A 22 4.51 7.47 -1.55
N LEU A 23 5.69 6.89 -1.77
CA LEU A 23 6.02 5.56 -1.31
C LEU A 23 6.00 5.45 0.23
N VAL A 24 6.61 6.39 0.94
CA VAL A 24 6.61 6.41 2.42
C VAL A 24 5.19 6.63 2.97
N ILE A 25 4.39 7.51 2.37
CA ILE A 25 3.00 7.75 2.81
C ILE A 25 2.12 6.50 2.65
N ILE A 26 2.40 5.64 1.67
CA ILE A 26 1.65 4.39 1.47
C ILE A 26 2.22 3.26 2.31
N ILE A 27 3.54 3.09 2.31
CA ILE A 27 4.20 1.96 2.97
C ILE A 27 4.23 2.16 4.49
N ALA A 28 4.42 3.37 5.01
CA ALA A 28 4.53 3.57 6.46
C ALA A 28 3.24 3.20 7.22
N PRO A 29 2.03 3.62 6.80
CA PRO A 29 0.79 3.16 7.43
C PRO A 29 0.59 1.66 7.27
N MET A 30 1.01 1.11 6.13
CA MET A 30 0.92 -0.32 5.86
C MET A 30 1.78 -1.14 6.82
N VAL A 31 3.05 -0.77 6.97
CA VAL A 31 3.99 -1.40 7.90
C VAL A 31 3.52 -1.20 9.33
N LEU A 32 3.05 -0.01 9.68
CA LEU A 32 2.53 0.28 11.02
C LEU A 32 1.34 -0.61 11.35
N LEU A 33 0.39 -0.76 10.43
CA LEU A 33 -0.76 -1.66 10.60
C LEU A 33 -0.30 -3.12 10.73
N GLN A 34 0.67 -3.55 9.93
CA GLN A 34 1.22 -4.91 10.03
C GLN A 34 1.87 -5.16 11.39
N VAL A 35 2.65 -4.21 11.89
CA VAL A 35 3.26 -4.28 13.22
C VAL A 35 2.18 -4.33 14.31
N VAL A 36 1.16 -3.48 14.23
CA VAL A 36 0.04 -3.48 15.17
C VAL A 36 -0.69 -4.83 15.19
N VAL A 37 -0.92 -5.42 14.01
CA VAL A 37 -1.55 -6.74 13.89
C VAL A 37 -0.67 -7.85 14.49
N ILE A 38 0.63 -7.84 14.19
CA ILE A 38 1.59 -8.78 14.77
C ILE A 38 1.60 -8.66 16.30
N VAL A 39 1.68 -7.43 16.82
CA VAL A 39 1.69 -7.17 18.26
C VAL A 39 0.40 -7.65 18.91
N ILE A 40 -0.78 -7.31 18.37
CA ILE A 40 -2.07 -7.78 18.93
C ILE A 40 -2.17 -9.31 18.90
N PHE A 41 -1.70 -9.94 17.83
CA PHE A 41 -1.72 -11.39 17.69
C PHE A 41 -0.82 -12.07 18.74
N PHE A 42 0.40 -11.58 18.93
CA PHE A 42 1.31 -12.09 19.94
C PHE A 42 0.81 -11.83 21.36
N ASP A 43 0.45 -10.58 21.67
CA ASP A 43 0.05 -10.13 23.02
C ASP A 43 -1.26 -10.76 23.49
N ARG A 44 -2.30 -10.78 22.65
CA ARG A 44 -3.63 -11.23 23.10
C ARG A 44 -3.91 -12.69 22.85
N HIS A 45 -3.48 -13.22 21.70
CA HIS A 45 -3.91 -14.54 21.27
C HIS A 45 -2.96 -15.65 21.70
N TRP A 46 -1.65 -15.44 21.54
CA TRP A 46 -0.66 -16.46 21.88
C TRP A 46 -0.60 -16.70 23.38
N ASP A 47 -0.55 -15.63 24.18
CA ASP A 47 -0.44 -15.73 25.64
C ASP A 47 -1.62 -16.46 26.28
N THR A 48 -2.85 -16.09 25.91
CA THR A 48 -4.05 -16.71 26.48
C THR A 48 -4.17 -18.19 26.10
N MET A 49 -3.79 -18.55 24.87
CA MET A 49 -3.91 -19.93 24.40
C MET A 49 -2.83 -20.83 25.00
N THR A 50 -1.57 -20.39 24.99
CA THR A 50 -0.45 -21.14 25.57
C THR A 50 -0.64 -21.33 27.07
N GLN A 51 -1.17 -20.34 27.79
CA GLN A 51 -1.47 -20.49 29.22
C GLN A 51 -2.56 -21.55 29.50
N ARG A 52 -3.64 -21.58 28.71
CA ARG A 52 -4.69 -22.61 28.86
C ARG A 52 -4.18 -24.02 28.57
N MET A 53 -3.33 -24.16 27.55
CA MET A 53 -2.69 -25.43 27.21
C MET A 53 -1.72 -25.89 28.29
N ALA A 54 -0.87 -24.97 28.77
CA ALA A 54 0.03 -25.21 29.89
C ALA A 54 -0.74 -25.68 31.12
N ARG A 55 -1.85 -25.01 31.49
CA ARG A 55 -2.70 -25.41 32.61
C ARG A 55 -3.24 -26.83 32.47
N GLY A 56 -3.66 -27.24 31.28
CA GLY A 56 -4.12 -28.61 31.03
C GLY A 56 -3.01 -29.65 31.25
N VAL A 57 -1.83 -29.43 30.66
CA VAL A 57 -0.69 -30.33 30.81
C VAL A 57 -0.17 -30.35 32.25
N VAL A 58 -0.13 -29.21 32.92
CA VAL A 58 0.27 -29.10 34.33
C VAL A 58 -0.74 -29.77 35.24
N GLY A 59 -2.04 -29.65 34.97
CA GLY A 59 -3.08 -30.38 35.69
C GLY A 59 -2.91 -31.89 35.56
N ASP A 60 -2.62 -32.39 34.35
CA ASP A 60 -2.31 -33.81 34.12
C ASP A 60 -1.06 -34.24 34.90
N VAL A 61 0.01 -33.42 34.90
CA VAL A 61 1.25 -33.69 35.64
C VAL A 61 1.02 -33.71 37.15
N ALA A 62 0.28 -32.73 37.68
CA ALA A 62 -0.06 -32.64 39.10
C ALA A 62 -0.88 -33.87 39.53
N MET A 63 -1.87 -34.27 38.73
CA MET A 63 -2.66 -35.47 38.97
C MET A 63 -1.79 -36.73 39.03
N VAL A 64 -0.82 -36.88 38.12
CA VAL A 64 0.13 -38.00 38.13
C VAL A 64 0.99 -38.00 39.39
N VAL A 65 1.54 -36.83 39.77
CA VAL A 65 2.39 -36.69 40.96
C VAL A 65 1.60 -37.00 42.23
N ASP A 66 0.37 -36.48 42.35
CA ASP A 66 -0.50 -36.70 43.50
C ASP A 66 -0.95 -38.17 43.61
N THR A 67 -1.22 -38.83 42.48
CA THR A 67 -1.65 -40.23 42.46
C THR A 67 -0.50 -41.21 42.76
N LEU A 68 0.74 -40.88 42.36
CA LEU A 68 1.92 -41.68 42.74
C LEU A 68 2.26 -41.52 44.23
N GLY A 69 1.97 -40.37 44.81
CA GLY A 69 2.30 -40.07 46.20
C GLY A 69 3.82 -40.02 46.46
N PRO A 70 4.24 -39.90 47.74
CA PRO A 70 5.63 -39.63 48.09
C PRO A 70 6.60 -40.82 47.93
N ALA A 71 6.09 -42.06 47.96
CA ALA A 71 6.90 -43.28 47.87
C ALA A 71 6.17 -44.36 47.03
N PRO A 72 6.10 -44.20 45.70
CA PRO A 72 5.38 -45.12 44.83
C PRO A 72 6.10 -46.49 44.71
N SER A 73 5.32 -47.57 44.69
CA SER A 73 5.79 -48.91 44.35
C SER A 73 6.09 -49.02 42.83
N PRO A 74 6.97 -49.93 42.38
CA PRO A 74 7.15 -50.24 40.96
C PRO A 74 5.83 -50.55 40.22
N ASP A 75 4.88 -51.20 40.90
CA ASP A 75 3.56 -51.49 40.34
C ASP A 75 2.69 -50.23 40.18
N ASP A 76 2.80 -49.27 41.10
CA ASP A 76 2.11 -47.99 40.99
C ASP A 76 2.67 -47.16 39.83
N ILE A 77 3.99 -47.17 39.64
CA ILE A 77 4.65 -46.49 38.52
C ILE A 77 4.17 -47.06 37.18
N ASN A 78 4.07 -48.39 37.06
CA ASN A 78 3.56 -49.03 35.84
C ASN A 78 2.07 -48.71 35.61
N ARG A 79 1.24 -48.82 36.64
CA ARG A 79 -0.20 -48.54 36.55
C ARG A 79 -0.50 -47.08 36.20
N VAL A 80 0.13 -46.15 36.91
CA VAL A 80 -0.04 -44.71 36.66
C VAL A 80 0.64 -44.32 35.35
N GLY A 81 1.77 -44.94 34.99
CA GLY A 81 2.45 -44.69 33.72
C GLY A 81 1.62 -45.10 32.51
N HIS A 82 0.96 -46.26 32.55
CA HIS A 82 0.03 -46.67 31.51
C HIS A 82 -1.16 -45.70 31.40
N MET A 83 -1.74 -45.28 32.53
CA MET A 83 -2.86 -44.32 32.57
C MET A 83 -2.44 -42.95 32.03
N ALA A 84 -1.28 -42.45 32.45
CA ALA A 84 -0.72 -41.19 32.00
C ALA A 84 -0.46 -41.22 30.48
N GLN A 85 0.03 -42.33 29.95
CA GLN A 85 0.28 -42.45 28.52
C GLN A 85 -1.01 -42.60 27.70
N SER A 86 -2.00 -43.38 28.16
CA SER A 86 -3.23 -43.61 27.40
C SER A 86 -4.20 -42.44 27.45
N ASN A 87 -4.34 -41.82 28.62
CA ASN A 87 -5.38 -40.82 28.86
C ASN A 87 -4.85 -39.39 28.74
N MET A 88 -3.58 -39.18 29.13
CA MET A 88 -2.95 -37.86 29.17
C MET A 88 -1.82 -37.74 28.15
N GLN A 89 -1.49 -38.79 27.40
CA GLN A 89 -0.35 -38.78 26.44
C GLN A 89 0.99 -38.37 27.08
N LEU A 90 1.13 -38.54 28.39
CA LEU A 90 2.34 -38.26 29.15
C LEU A 90 3.12 -39.56 29.33
N LYS A 91 4.43 -39.53 29.01
CA LYS A 91 5.32 -40.64 29.37
C LYS A 91 6.03 -40.28 30.66
N ILE A 92 6.05 -41.19 31.61
CA ILE A 92 6.70 -40.95 32.91
C ILE A 92 7.85 -41.92 33.11
N LYS A 93 8.89 -41.45 33.80
CA LYS A 93 10.02 -42.27 34.21
C LYS A 93 10.51 -41.79 35.58
N LEU A 94 10.45 -42.64 36.58
CA LEU A 94 11.04 -42.34 37.89
C LEU A 94 12.52 -42.73 37.88
N ILE A 95 13.37 -41.81 38.31
CA ILE A 95 14.79 -42.07 38.58
C ILE A 95 14.99 -41.97 40.08
N GLU A 96 15.05 -43.12 40.74
CA GLU A 96 15.23 -43.23 42.19
C GLU A 96 16.56 -42.63 42.64
N GLY A 97 16.55 -41.89 43.75
CA GLY A 97 17.76 -41.32 44.35
C GLY A 97 18.45 -40.22 43.54
N ALA A 98 17.89 -39.80 42.40
CA ALA A 98 18.42 -38.68 41.63
C ALA A 98 18.19 -37.35 42.37
N SER A 99 19.11 -36.40 42.16
CA SER A 99 18.91 -35.01 42.57
C SER A 99 18.58 -34.16 41.34
N LEU A 100 17.82 -33.08 41.56
CA LEU A 100 17.50 -32.14 40.49
C LEU A 100 18.81 -31.48 40.00
N PRO A 101 19.17 -31.58 38.71
CA PRO A 101 20.44 -31.05 38.22
C PRO A 101 20.52 -29.53 38.45
N LEU A 102 21.65 -29.04 38.94
CA LEU A 102 21.95 -27.61 39.08
C LEU A 102 22.60 -27.12 37.77
N GLY A 103 21.93 -26.25 37.01
CA GLY A 103 22.45 -25.78 35.71
C GLY A 103 21.56 -24.75 35.00
N GLU A 104 22.17 -23.98 34.09
CA GLU A 104 21.69 -22.71 33.50
C GLU A 104 20.33 -22.77 32.77
N LEU A 105 19.69 -21.61 32.76
CA LEU A 105 18.37 -21.37 32.20
C LEU A 105 18.45 -21.31 30.67
N ASP A 106 17.92 -22.34 29.99
CA ASP A 106 17.94 -22.37 28.52
C ASP A 106 16.84 -21.49 27.87
N TRP A 107 17.14 -20.88 26.72
CA TRP A 107 16.38 -19.86 26.00
C TRP A 107 15.61 -20.41 24.77
N GLY A 108 15.61 -21.72 24.53
CA GLY A 108 15.06 -22.32 23.30
C GLY A 108 13.55 -22.19 23.02
N LEU A 109 12.70 -21.93 24.03
CA LEU A 109 11.24 -21.79 23.85
C LEU A 109 10.66 -20.80 24.87
N ILE A 110 10.84 -19.49 24.65
CA ILE A 110 10.44 -18.44 25.60
C ILE A 110 8.95 -18.54 25.94
N ALA A 111 8.08 -18.71 24.93
CA ALA A 111 6.64 -18.64 25.12
C ALA A 111 6.00 -19.82 25.92
N PRO A 112 6.22 -21.09 25.55
CA PRO A 112 5.69 -22.22 26.32
C PRO A 112 6.31 -22.34 27.72
N LYS A 113 7.58 -21.92 27.88
CA LYS A 113 8.30 -22.04 29.14
C LYS A 113 7.75 -21.10 30.21
N TRP A 114 7.45 -19.83 29.89
CA TRP A 114 6.87 -18.91 30.88
C TRP A 114 5.46 -19.33 31.32
N ALA A 115 4.67 -19.88 30.40
CA ALA A 115 3.32 -20.34 30.70
C ALA A 115 3.34 -21.60 31.57
N LEU A 116 4.21 -22.56 31.25
CA LEU A 116 4.41 -23.77 32.04
C LEU A 116 4.97 -23.48 33.42
N SER A 117 5.99 -22.63 33.52
CA SER A 117 6.57 -22.30 34.83
C SER A 117 5.52 -21.64 35.73
N ARG A 118 4.75 -20.68 35.21
CA ARG A 118 3.70 -20.02 35.98
C ARG A 118 2.64 -21.00 36.48
N GLU A 119 2.13 -21.87 35.62
CA GLU A 119 1.10 -22.82 36.03
C GLU A 119 1.67 -23.93 36.94
N LEU A 120 2.93 -24.34 36.75
CA LEU A 120 3.61 -25.28 37.66
C LEU A 120 3.86 -24.66 39.04
N ASP A 121 4.26 -23.39 39.13
CA ASP A 121 4.41 -22.70 40.41
C ASP A 121 3.08 -22.63 41.17
N ASP A 122 1.97 -22.44 40.46
CA ASP A 122 0.63 -22.32 41.05
C ASP A 122 0.03 -23.67 41.49
N HIS A 123 0.35 -24.78 40.81
CA HIS A 123 -0.32 -26.08 41.02
C HIS A 123 0.61 -27.20 41.52
N LEU A 124 1.93 -27.06 41.37
CA LEU A 124 2.89 -28.09 41.75
C LEU A 124 3.56 -27.72 43.08
N GLY A 125 3.28 -28.47 44.14
CA GLY A 125 3.91 -28.29 45.45
C GLY A 125 5.36 -28.78 45.56
N TYR A 126 5.98 -29.16 44.43
CA TYR A 126 7.31 -29.77 44.39
C TYR A 126 8.29 -28.95 43.53
N PRO A 127 9.58 -28.87 43.90
CA PRO A 127 10.59 -28.25 43.07
C PRO A 127 10.68 -28.94 41.71
N TYR A 128 10.62 -28.16 40.63
CA TYR A 128 10.66 -28.69 39.27
C TYR A 128 11.75 -28.04 38.42
N ARG A 129 12.07 -28.69 37.30
CA ARG A 129 12.89 -28.15 36.22
C ARG A 129 12.28 -28.49 34.87
N LEU A 130 12.33 -27.52 33.96
CA LEU A 130 11.90 -27.67 32.57
C LEU A 130 13.13 -27.79 31.69
N ASP A 131 13.23 -28.89 30.94
CA ASP A 131 14.19 -29.05 29.86
C ASP A 131 13.44 -29.06 28.52
N THR A 132 13.66 -28.00 27.75
CA THR A 132 13.02 -27.77 26.45
C THR A 132 14.01 -27.95 25.28
N THR A 133 15.19 -28.52 25.53
CA THR A 133 16.30 -28.50 24.56
C THR A 133 16.62 -29.82 23.89
N LYS A 134 16.32 -30.94 24.56
CA LYS A 134 16.82 -32.26 24.13
C LYS A 134 15.86 -33.08 23.26
N ALA A 135 14.64 -32.60 23.01
CA ALA A 135 13.70 -33.29 22.14
C ALA A 135 12.80 -32.28 21.41
N SER A 136 12.86 -32.26 20.08
CA SER A 136 11.98 -31.43 19.24
C SER A 136 10.49 -31.73 19.46
N ASP A 137 10.18 -32.95 19.92
CA ASP A 137 8.81 -33.46 19.99
C ASP A 137 8.26 -33.54 21.41
N TYR A 138 9.10 -33.40 22.45
CA TYR A 138 8.68 -33.54 23.84
C TYR A 138 9.33 -32.48 24.74
N VAL A 139 8.55 -31.91 25.65
CA VAL A 139 9.03 -31.12 26.77
C VAL A 139 9.25 -32.05 27.96
N GLU A 140 10.45 -32.04 28.53
CA GLU A 140 10.78 -32.84 29.71
C GLU A 140 10.60 -31.99 30.97
N ILE A 141 9.67 -32.42 31.82
CA ILE A 141 9.35 -31.80 33.11
C ILE A 141 9.93 -32.72 34.19
N LYS A 142 10.94 -32.24 34.92
CA LYS A 142 11.60 -32.98 36.00
C LYS A 142 11.04 -32.50 37.32
N VAL A 143 10.33 -33.35 38.04
CA VAL A 143 9.73 -33.03 39.35
C VAL A 143 10.49 -33.74 40.45
N LYS A 144 10.95 -33.01 41.47
CA LYS A 144 11.61 -33.60 42.64
C LYS A 144 10.56 -34.18 43.58
N VAL A 145 10.48 -35.51 43.63
CA VAL A 145 9.62 -36.25 44.57
C VAL A 145 10.46 -36.86 45.68
N PRO A 146 9.90 -37.26 46.84
CA PRO A 146 10.69 -37.82 47.94
C PRO A 146 11.46 -39.10 47.56
N SER A 147 10.94 -39.89 46.61
CA SER A 147 11.58 -41.10 46.08
C SER A 147 12.71 -40.84 45.06
N GLY A 148 12.86 -39.62 44.54
CA GLY A 148 13.85 -39.29 43.50
C GLY A 148 13.40 -38.18 42.57
N VAL A 149 13.66 -38.32 41.26
CA VAL A 149 13.19 -37.37 40.24
C VAL A 149 12.24 -38.07 39.28
N LEU A 150 11.02 -37.54 39.18
CA LEU A 150 10.03 -37.97 38.20
C LEU A 150 10.22 -37.16 36.92
N ASN A 151 10.63 -37.82 35.84
CA ASN A 151 10.68 -37.21 34.51
C ASN A 151 9.34 -37.45 33.82
N VAL A 152 8.66 -36.37 33.46
CA VAL A 152 7.43 -36.40 32.67
C VAL A 152 7.73 -35.82 31.29
N TYR A 153 7.46 -36.59 30.25
CA TYR A 153 7.62 -36.18 28.86
C TYR A 153 6.25 -35.84 28.30
N ALA A 154 6.02 -34.54 28.07
CA ALA A 154 4.80 -34.02 27.47
C ALA A 154 5.03 -33.72 25.98
N PRO A 155 4.20 -34.20 25.05
CA PRO A 155 4.34 -33.88 23.63
C PRO A 155 4.28 -32.37 23.38
N ALA A 156 5.22 -31.81 22.62
CA ALA A 156 5.33 -30.38 22.37
C ALA A 156 4.09 -29.81 21.66
N ASN A 157 3.44 -30.61 20.81
CA ASN A 157 2.19 -30.26 20.13
C ASN A 157 0.99 -30.07 21.09
N ARG A 158 1.03 -30.56 22.33
CA ARG A 158 0.02 -30.25 23.37
C ARG A 158 0.21 -28.86 23.98
N LEU A 159 1.41 -28.28 23.83
CA LEU A 159 1.80 -26.99 24.41
C LEU A 159 1.82 -25.86 23.37
N THR A 160 1.88 -26.23 22.08
CA THR A 160 1.81 -25.29 20.96
C THR A 160 0.46 -25.39 20.27
N ALA A 161 -0.27 -24.29 20.20
CA ALA A 161 -1.57 -24.26 19.57
C ALA A 161 -1.46 -24.32 18.03
N SER A 162 -2.17 -25.26 17.39
CA SER A 162 -2.37 -25.29 15.94
C SER A 162 -3.46 -24.30 15.49
N THR A 163 -3.51 -23.10 16.07
CA THR A 163 -4.54 -22.08 15.81
C THR A 163 -4.18 -21.21 14.60
N SER A 164 -3.68 -21.84 13.53
CA SER A 164 -3.31 -21.14 12.30
C SER A 164 -4.49 -20.43 11.63
N HIS A 165 -5.73 -20.86 11.88
CA HIS A 165 -6.90 -20.26 11.24
C HIS A 165 -7.20 -18.83 11.71
N ILE A 166 -6.96 -18.50 12.99
CA ILE A 166 -7.13 -17.12 13.49
C ILE A 166 -6.03 -16.23 12.92
N LEU A 167 -4.78 -16.72 12.89
CA LEU A 167 -3.67 -16.02 12.23
C LEU A 167 -3.99 -15.74 10.76
N LEU A 168 -4.47 -16.75 10.03
CA LEU A 168 -4.86 -16.62 8.62
C LEU A 168 -5.98 -15.58 8.45
N LEU A 169 -7.00 -15.59 9.31
CA LEU A 169 -8.09 -14.63 9.24
C LEU A 169 -7.61 -13.20 9.47
N TRP A 170 -6.70 -12.97 10.43
CA TRP A 170 -6.07 -11.67 10.66
C TRP A 170 -5.15 -11.24 9.51
N MET A 171 -4.42 -12.18 8.91
CA MET A 171 -3.55 -11.91 7.75
C MET A 171 -4.38 -11.53 6.52
N ILE A 172 -5.48 -12.23 6.26
CA ILE A 172 -6.41 -11.90 5.17
C ILE A 172 -7.08 -10.55 5.45
N GLY A 173 -7.55 -10.32 6.67
CA GLY A 173 -8.19 -9.07 7.07
C GLY A 173 -7.26 -7.85 6.92
N SER A 174 -6.03 -7.95 7.42
CA SER A 174 -5.02 -6.90 7.26
C SER A 174 -4.65 -6.68 5.80
N SER A 175 -4.39 -7.73 5.03
CA SER A 175 -4.11 -7.65 3.60
C SER A 175 -5.24 -6.97 2.82
N ALA A 176 -6.49 -7.30 3.11
CA ALA A 176 -7.66 -6.69 2.47
C ALA A 176 -7.75 -5.18 2.76
N VAL A 177 -7.49 -4.76 4.01
CA VAL A 177 -7.44 -3.34 4.38
C VAL A 177 -6.32 -2.62 3.63
N LEU A 178 -5.12 -3.20 3.57
CA LEU A 178 -3.99 -2.64 2.85
C LEU A 178 -4.27 -2.51 1.36
N LEU A 179 -4.86 -3.55 0.75
CA LEU A 179 -5.27 -3.54 -0.64
C LEU A 179 -6.29 -2.44 -0.92
N ALA A 180 -7.30 -2.28 -0.06
CA ALA A 180 -8.30 -1.22 -0.20
C ALA A 180 -7.66 0.18 -0.16
N ILE A 181 -6.76 0.41 0.81
CA ILE A 181 -6.02 1.68 0.91
C ILE A 181 -5.18 1.90 -0.36
N ALA A 182 -4.43 0.89 -0.81
CA ALA A 182 -3.60 0.99 -2.01
C ALA A 182 -4.42 1.33 -3.27
N ILE A 183 -5.57 0.69 -3.45
CA ILE A 183 -6.49 0.95 -4.57
C ILE A 183 -6.98 2.40 -4.54
N VAL A 184 -7.40 2.91 -3.39
CA VAL A 184 -7.88 4.30 -3.25
C VAL A 184 -6.77 5.30 -3.59
N PHE A 185 -5.56 5.06 -3.08
CA PHE A 185 -4.40 5.90 -3.38
C PHE A 185 -4.03 5.89 -4.87
N LEU A 186 -3.97 4.71 -5.48
CA LEU A 186 -3.65 4.58 -6.91
C LEU A 186 -4.70 5.27 -7.77
N ARG A 187 -5.99 5.10 -7.45
CA ARG A 187 -7.08 5.75 -8.16
C ARG A 187 -6.98 7.28 -8.08
N ASN A 188 -6.62 7.82 -6.91
CA ASN A 188 -6.45 9.26 -6.73
C ASN A 188 -5.20 9.81 -7.45
N GLN A 189 -4.15 9.00 -7.64
CA GLN A 189 -2.94 9.42 -8.36
C GLN A 189 -3.08 9.32 -9.88
N VAL A 190 -3.78 8.31 -10.39
CA VAL A 190 -3.95 8.09 -11.85
C VAL A 190 -5.00 9.02 -12.44
N ARG A 191 -6.06 9.36 -11.69
CA ARG A 191 -7.18 10.17 -12.19
C ARG A 191 -6.76 11.53 -12.78
N PRO A 192 -5.85 12.33 -12.16
CA PRO A 192 -5.40 13.59 -12.74
C PRO A 192 -4.57 13.43 -14.02
N ILE A 193 -3.83 12.32 -14.17
CA ILE A 193 -3.06 12.02 -15.37
C ILE A 193 -4.00 11.77 -16.54
N LEU A 194 -5.04 10.94 -16.33
CA LEU A 194 -6.05 10.67 -17.35
C LEU A 194 -6.78 11.94 -17.79
N LYS A 195 -7.14 12.81 -16.84
CA LYS A 195 -7.77 14.10 -17.16
C LYS A 195 -6.86 15.03 -17.97
N LEU A 196 -5.55 15.04 -17.69
CA LEU A 196 -4.59 15.82 -18.48
C LEU A 196 -4.45 15.25 -19.90
N ALA A 197 -4.42 13.92 -20.05
CA ALA A 197 -4.37 13.26 -21.34
C ALA A 197 -5.63 13.55 -22.19
N GLU A 198 -6.81 13.45 -21.59
CA GLU A 198 -8.09 13.79 -22.22
C GLU A 198 -8.12 15.26 -22.67
N ALA A 199 -7.71 16.20 -21.80
CA ALA A 199 -7.62 17.62 -22.16
C ALA A 199 -6.64 17.90 -23.30
N ALA A 200 -5.52 17.16 -23.37
CA ALA A 200 -4.56 17.27 -24.45
C ALA A 200 -5.09 16.71 -25.78
N GLU A 201 -5.80 15.58 -25.73
CA GLU A 201 -6.42 14.97 -26.90
C GLU A 201 -7.53 15.85 -27.47
N ASP A 202 -8.39 16.40 -26.61
CA ASP A 202 -9.47 17.29 -27.05
C ASP A 202 -8.92 18.60 -27.63
N PHE A 203 -7.88 19.18 -27.03
CA PHE A 203 -7.19 20.33 -27.62
C PHE A 203 -6.59 20.00 -29.00
N GLY A 204 -5.97 18.83 -29.15
CA GLY A 204 -5.45 18.36 -30.44
C GLY A 204 -6.52 18.14 -31.50
N LYS A 205 -7.79 17.98 -31.11
CA LYS A 205 -8.96 17.83 -31.98
C LYS A 205 -9.69 19.16 -32.24
N GLY A 206 -9.16 20.30 -31.77
CA GLY A 206 -9.81 21.61 -31.90
C GLY A 206 -11.02 21.81 -30.98
N ARG A 207 -11.28 20.89 -30.04
CA ARG A 207 -12.44 21.01 -29.15
C ARG A 207 -12.14 22.00 -28.03
N VAL A 208 -13.06 22.94 -27.82
CA VAL A 208 -13.01 23.84 -26.66
C VAL A 208 -13.40 23.03 -25.43
N THR A 209 -12.40 22.60 -24.67
CA THR A 209 -12.64 21.92 -23.39
C THR A 209 -13.04 22.92 -22.31
N ASP A 210 -14.01 22.53 -21.49
CA ASP A 210 -14.26 23.14 -20.18
C ASP A 210 -12.94 23.32 -19.43
N GLN A 211 -12.78 24.45 -18.73
CA GLN A 211 -11.53 24.85 -18.08
C GLN A 211 -10.88 23.70 -17.28
N PHE A 212 -9.93 23.01 -17.91
CA PHE A 212 -9.14 21.98 -17.25
C PHE A 212 -8.36 22.61 -16.10
N LYS A 213 -8.63 22.16 -14.88
CA LYS A 213 -7.97 22.66 -13.67
C LYS A 213 -6.80 21.76 -13.29
N PRO A 214 -5.57 22.29 -13.20
CA PRO A 214 -4.41 21.54 -12.72
C PRO A 214 -4.65 20.98 -11.32
N THR A 215 -4.73 19.66 -11.20
CA THR A 215 -4.99 18.94 -9.94
C THR A 215 -4.05 17.74 -9.81
N GLY A 216 -3.94 17.17 -8.61
CA GLY A 216 -3.11 15.98 -8.35
C GLY A 216 -1.76 16.31 -7.74
N ALA A 217 -0.81 15.38 -7.91
CA ALA A 217 0.56 15.51 -7.42
C ALA A 217 1.26 16.75 -8.00
N THR A 218 2.30 17.22 -7.31
CA THR A 218 2.97 18.50 -7.65
C THR A 218 3.52 18.48 -9.08
N GLU A 219 4.07 17.37 -9.53
CA GLU A 219 4.64 17.21 -10.87
C GLU A 219 3.57 17.15 -11.94
N ILE A 220 2.46 16.44 -11.68
CA ILE A 220 1.32 16.38 -12.61
C ILE A 220 0.71 17.78 -12.75
N ARG A 221 0.56 18.50 -11.64
CA ARG A 221 0.09 19.88 -11.65
C ARG A 221 1.04 20.80 -12.40
N GLN A 222 2.35 20.63 -12.24
CA GLN A 222 3.35 21.40 -12.98
C GLN A 222 3.28 21.12 -14.48
N ALA A 223 3.17 19.86 -14.88
CA ALA A 223 2.99 19.47 -16.28
C ALA A 223 1.69 20.06 -16.87
N ALA A 224 0.59 19.98 -16.11
CA ALA A 224 -0.69 20.58 -16.46
C ALA A 224 -0.61 22.10 -16.69
N VAL A 225 0.11 22.82 -15.82
CA VAL A 225 0.33 24.27 -15.98
C VAL A 225 1.16 24.56 -17.24
N GLN A 226 2.20 23.78 -17.52
CA GLN A 226 3.01 23.97 -18.73
C GLN A 226 2.22 23.65 -20.00
N PHE A 227 1.37 22.62 -19.97
CA PHE A 227 0.44 22.31 -21.06
C PHE A 227 -0.52 23.47 -21.33
N LEU A 228 -1.15 24.04 -20.29
CA LEU A 228 -2.03 25.20 -20.44
C LEU A 228 -1.30 26.41 -21.01
N ALA A 229 -0.07 26.68 -20.54
CA ALA A 229 0.75 27.77 -21.08
C ALA A 229 1.09 27.58 -22.58
N MET A 230 1.37 26.34 -22.99
CA MET A 230 1.59 25.97 -24.38
C MET A 230 0.32 26.15 -25.22
N ARG A 231 -0.82 25.65 -24.74
CA ARG A 231 -2.14 25.83 -25.36
C ARG A 231 -2.43 27.29 -25.62
N ASP A 232 -2.33 28.13 -24.60
CA ASP A 232 -2.63 29.55 -24.70
C ASP A 232 -1.66 30.28 -25.66
N ARG A 233 -0.41 29.82 -25.75
CA ARG A 233 0.55 30.35 -26.73
C ARG A 233 0.14 29.99 -28.16
N ILE A 234 -0.29 28.76 -28.39
CA ILE A 234 -0.75 28.31 -29.72
C ILE A 234 -2.00 29.08 -30.13
N VAL A 235 -3.00 29.20 -29.24
CA VAL A 235 -4.24 29.96 -29.52
C VAL A 235 -3.93 31.42 -29.88
N ARG A 236 -3.07 32.09 -29.10
CA ARG A 236 -2.64 33.46 -29.43
C ARG A 236 -1.93 33.54 -30.77
N HIS A 237 -1.11 32.55 -31.11
CA HIS A 237 -0.38 32.53 -32.38
C HIS A 237 -1.32 32.34 -33.58
N LEU A 238 -2.35 31.49 -33.44
CA LEU A 238 -3.40 31.33 -34.43
C LEU A 238 -4.19 32.63 -34.61
N GLN A 239 -4.64 33.24 -33.51
CA GLN A 239 -5.39 34.50 -33.57
C GLN A 239 -4.59 35.65 -34.19
N GLN A 240 -3.31 35.79 -33.85
CA GLN A 240 -2.42 36.77 -34.48
C GLN A 240 -2.29 36.55 -35.99
N ARG A 241 -2.25 35.28 -36.44
CA ARG A 241 -2.20 34.94 -37.86
C ARG A 241 -3.50 35.31 -38.56
N THR A 242 -4.65 35.01 -37.97
CA THR A 242 -5.97 35.40 -38.52
C THR A 242 -6.13 36.92 -38.59
N GLU A 243 -5.75 37.65 -37.53
CA GLU A 243 -5.78 39.12 -37.50
C GLU A 243 -4.86 39.73 -38.55
N MET A 244 -3.64 39.20 -38.71
CA MET A 244 -2.70 39.62 -39.76
C MET A 244 -3.29 39.40 -41.16
N LEU A 245 -3.89 38.24 -41.43
CA LEU A 245 -4.53 37.94 -42.72
C LEU A 245 -5.69 38.90 -43.02
N ALA A 246 -6.53 39.19 -42.02
CA ALA A 246 -7.61 40.16 -42.15
C ALA A 246 -7.08 41.58 -42.45
N GLY A 247 -5.98 41.99 -41.80
CA GLY A 247 -5.31 43.26 -42.04
C GLY A 247 -4.73 43.37 -43.45
N VAL A 248 -4.00 42.34 -43.91
CA VAL A 248 -3.43 42.31 -45.27
C VAL A 248 -4.52 42.42 -46.33
N SER A 249 -5.63 41.70 -46.18
CA SER A 249 -6.72 41.79 -47.16
C SER A 249 -7.43 43.13 -47.16
N HIS A 250 -7.55 43.78 -45.99
CA HIS A 250 -8.04 45.15 -45.92
C HIS A 250 -7.10 46.11 -46.68
N ASP A 251 -5.79 45.96 -46.48
CA ASP A 251 -4.79 46.81 -47.13
C ASP A 251 -4.70 46.58 -48.64
N LEU A 252 -4.95 45.35 -49.13
CA LEU A 252 -5.00 45.02 -50.56
C LEU A 252 -6.26 45.52 -51.27
N ARG A 253 -7.38 45.69 -50.57
CA ARG A 253 -8.62 46.21 -51.15
C ARG A 253 -8.50 47.67 -51.60
N THR A 254 -7.71 48.47 -50.89
CA THR A 254 -7.47 49.88 -51.20
C THR A 254 -6.80 50.08 -52.58
N PRO A 255 -5.63 49.47 -52.89
CA PRO A 255 -5.02 49.58 -54.20
C PRO A 255 -5.85 48.93 -55.30
N LEU A 256 -6.55 47.80 -55.05
CA LEU A 256 -7.45 47.19 -56.05
C LEU A 256 -8.60 48.13 -56.45
N THR A 257 -9.20 48.81 -55.47
CA THR A 257 -10.27 49.80 -55.73
C THR A 257 -9.72 50.98 -56.54
N ARG A 258 -8.49 51.42 -56.25
CA ARG A 258 -7.83 52.48 -57.01
C ARG A 258 -7.56 52.07 -58.46
N ILE A 259 -7.01 50.88 -58.70
CA ILE A 259 -6.78 50.34 -60.05
C ILE A 259 -8.10 50.27 -60.82
N LYS A 260 -9.18 49.81 -60.17
CA LYS A 260 -10.52 49.78 -60.77
C LYS A 260 -11.01 51.18 -61.19
N LEU A 261 -10.85 52.19 -60.33
CA LEU A 261 -11.20 53.58 -60.66
C LEU A 261 -10.35 54.16 -61.79
N GLU A 262 -9.04 53.87 -61.82
CA GLU A 262 -8.15 54.30 -62.89
C GLU A 262 -8.52 53.66 -64.23
N LEU A 263 -8.93 52.39 -64.24
CA LEU A 263 -9.45 51.68 -65.43
C LEU A 263 -10.81 52.21 -65.91
N GLU A 264 -11.65 52.75 -65.02
CA GLU A 264 -12.93 53.41 -65.38
C GLU A 264 -12.73 54.77 -66.07
N MET A 265 -11.56 55.40 -65.90
CA MET A 265 -11.23 56.70 -66.51
C MET A 265 -10.56 56.60 -67.89
N LEU A 266 -10.17 55.40 -68.31
CA LEU A 266 -9.55 55.16 -69.62
C LEU A 266 -10.62 54.96 -70.69
N ASP A 267 -10.30 55.35 -71.93
CA ASP A 267 -11.15 55.08 -73.09
C ASP A 267 -11.34 53.57 -73.28
N ASP A 268 -12.55 53.18 -73.69
CA ASP A 268 -12.93 51.78 -73.81
C ASP A 268 -12.12 51.09 -74.93
N SER A 269 -11.20 50.22 -74.54
CA SER A 269 -10.40 49.37 -75.43
C SER A 269 -10.51 47.90 -75.01
N GLU A 270 -10.21 46.99 -75.94
CA GLU A 270 -10.19 45.56 -75.65
C GLU A 270 -9.16 45.21 -74.55
N GLU A 271 -8.02 45.93 -74.49
CA GLU A 271 -7.05 45.76 -73.41
C GLU A 271 -7.55 46.25 -72.04
N VAL A 272 -8.28 47.37 -71.99
CA VAL A 272 -8.88 47.90 -70.75
C VAL A 272 -9.94 46.95 -70.21
N ALA A 273 -10.76 46.35 -71.09
CA ALA A 273 -11.77 45.37 -70.70
C ALA A 273 -11.16 44.11 -70.07
N ASN A 274 -10.07 43.60 -70.65
CA ASN A 274 -9.33 42.46 -70.10
C ASN A 274 -8.71 42.79 -68.72
N LEU A 275 -8.08 43.97 -68.57
CA LEU A 275 -7.52 44.40 -67.29
C LEU A 275 -8.59 44.55 -66.19
N ARG A 276 -9.80 45.02 -66.53
CA ARG A 276 -10.93 45.06 -65.58
C ARG A 276 -11.31 43.66 -65.12
N ALA A 277 -11.35 42.69 -66.04
CA ALA A 277 -11.66 41.30 -65.70
C ALA A 277 -10.62 40.71 -64.74
N ASP A 278 -9.33 40.92 -64.99
CA ASP A 278 -8.24 40.45 -64.11
C ASP A 278 -8.35 41.04 -62.69
N VAL A 279 -8.69 42.32 -62.55
CA VAL A 279 -8.88 42.98 -61.23
C VAL A 279 -10.05 42.39 -60.47
N VAL A 280 -11.16 42.08 -61.17
CA VAL A 280 -12.32 41.41 -60.57
C VAL A 280 -11.96 39.99 -60.12
N GLU A 281 -11.16 39.27 -60.91
CA GLU A 281 -10.70 37.92 -60.56
C GLU A 281 -9.75 37.94 -59.35
N MET A 282 -8.84 38.90 -59.27
CA MET A 282 -7.99 39.11 -58.10
C MET A 282 -8.79 39.43 -56.83
N GLU A 283 -9.83 40.26 -56.92
CA GLU A 283 -10.73 40.56 -55.80
C GLU A 283 -11.50 39.31 -55.36
N LYS A 284 -11.96 38.49 -56.32
CA LYS A 284 -12.64 37.22 -56.03
C LYS A 284 -11.71 36.23 -55.32
N MET A 285 -10.51 36.00 -55.83
CA MET A 285 -9.52 35.12 -55.19
C MET A 285 -9.16 35.58 -53.77
N LEU A 286 -9.02 36.90 -53.55
CA LEU A 286 -8.76 37.47 -52.23
C LEU A 286 -9.90 37.17 -51.24
N ASN A 287 -11.15 37.33 -51.68
CA ASN A 287 -12.32 37.09 -50.84
C ASN A 287 -12.49 35.59 -50.53
N GLU A 288 -12.29 34.70 -51.50
CA GLU A 288 -12.33 33.25 -51.30
C GLU A 288 -11.26 32.78 -50.30
N TYR A 289 -10.03 33.32 -50.39
CA TYR A 289 -8.96 33.00 -49.44
C TYR A 289 -9.27 33.51 -48.03
N LEU A 290 -9.88 34.69 -47.91
CA LEU A 290 -10.34 35.24 -46.64
C LEU A 290 -11.45 34.41 -46.01
N GLU A 291 -12.42 33.97 -46.80
CA GLU A 291 -13.49 33.08 -46.33
C GLU A 291 -12.92 31.74 -45.87
N PHE A 292 -11.95 31.18 -46.59
CA PHE A 292 -11.25 29.96 -46.17
C PHE A 292 -10.49 30.15 -44.85
N ALA A 293 -9.74 31.25 -44.72
CA ALA A 293 -8.99 31.56 -43.50
C ALA A 293 -9.90 31.80 -42.28
N ARG A 294 -11.08 32.42 -42.48
CA ARG A 294 -12.09 32.59 -41.43
C ARG A 294 -12.89 31.31 -41.14
N GLY A 295 -13.09 30.46 -42.16
CA GLY A 295 -13.83 29.20 -42.05
C GLY A 295 -13.15 28.18 -41.13
N GLN A 296 -11.81 28.14 -41.12
CA GLN A 296 -11.05 27.34 -40.14
C GLN A 296 -11.32 27.77 -38.69
N ASP A 297 -11.55 29.06 -38.44
CA ASP A 297 -11.86 29.57 -37.11
C ASP A 297 -13.37 29.50 -36.77
N ALA A 298 -14.25 29.28 -37.77
CA ALA A 298 -15.71 29.28 -37.61
C ALA A 298 -16.32 27.88 -37.44
N GLU A 299 -15.72 26.83 -38.02
CA GLU A 299 -16.06 25.43 -37.68
C GLU A 299 -15.78 25.14 -36.19
N ASP A 300 -14.86 25.87 -35.57
CA ASP A 300 -14.53 25.83 -34.13
C ASP A 300 -15.61 26.43 -33.22
N ALA A 301 -16.55 27.22 -33.74
CA ALA A 301 -17.56 27.95 -32.94
C ALA A 301 -19.00 27.43 -33.07
N VAL A 302 -19.33 26.70 -34.14
CA VAL A 302 -20.73 26.38 -34.51
C VAL A 302 -21.15 24.95 -34.16
N THR A 303 -20.23 24.06 -33.78
CA THR A 303 -20.54 22.66 -33.43
C THR A 303 -20.79 22.44 -31.93
N ASN A 304 -21.50 23.37 -31.28
CA ASN A 304 -21.90 23.30 -29.86
C ASN A 304 -23.38 22.92 -29.71
#